data_AF-A0A162V4U7-F1
#
_entry.id   AF-A0A162V4U7-F1
#
_cell.length_a   1.000
_cell.length_b   1.000
_cell.length_c   1.000
_cell.angle_alpha   90.00
_cell.angle_beta   90.00
_cell.angle_gamma   90.00
#
_symmetry.space_group_name_H-M   'P 1'
#
loop_
_entity.id
_entity.type
_entity.pdbx_description
1 polymer ?
#
loop_
_entity_poly.entity_id
_entity_poly.type
_entity_poly.pdbx_seq_one_letter_code
_entity_poly.pdbx_strand_id
1 'polypeptide(L)'
;MSLNIRILLAISNNGVENISAKLVPKSTNTEIFINFLKTPIKKLDETHPVPQLFVLNNAPIHRFHLVRDFMATTRHHIKFLPPYSPFLNSVEERFSKLKGLG
;
A
#
# COMPACT_ATOMS: atom_id res chain seq x y z
N MET A 1 25.28 7.86 10.36
CA MET A 1 23.81 7.72 10.56
C MET A 1 23.20 7.40 9.21
N SER A 2 22.77 6.16 8.98
CA SER A 2 22.17 5.79 7.68
C SER A 2 20.72 6.25 7.60
N LEU A 3 20.41 6.98 6.54
CA LEU A 3 19.06 7.44 6.23
C LEU A 3 18.34 6.35 5.42
N ASN A 4 17.29 5.75 5.99
CA ASN A 4 16.49 4.74 5.29
C ASN A 4 15.30 5.40 4.61
N ILE A 5 15.18 5.20 3.29
CA ILE A 5 14.02 5.66 2.51
C ILE A 5 12.99 4.52 2.46
N ARG A 6 11.73 4.83 2.79
CA ARG A 6 10.61 3.89 2.67
C ARG A 6 9.65 4.43 1.60
N ILE A 7 9.36 3.63 0.58
CA ILE A 7 8.43 4.00 -0.49
C ILE A 7 7.15 3.18 -0.32
N LEU A 8 6.01 3.85 -0.29
CA LEU A 8 4.68 3.25 -0.30
C LEU A 8 4.04 3.52 -1.67
N LEU A 9 3.55 2.47 -2.31
CA LEU A 9 3.06 2.51 -3.69
C LEU A 9 1.75 1.73 -3.79
N ALA A 10 0.74 2.34 -4.43
CA ALA A 10 -0.55 1.72 -4.72
C ALA A 10 -0.85 1.85 -6.22
N ILE A 11 -1.18 0.71 -6.84
CA ILE A 11 -1.36 0.59 -8.29
C ILE A 11 -2.67 -0.16 -8.54
N SER A 12 -3.43 0.27 -9.54
CA SER A 12 -4.61 -0.41 -10.07
C SER A 12 -4.38 -0.89 -11.50
N ASN A 13 -5.37 -1.55 -12.09
CA ASN A 13 -5.35 -1.92 -13.51
C ASN A 13 -5.35 -0.72 -14.46
N ASN A 14 -5.72 0.48 -13.98
CA ASN A 14 -5.67 1.71 -14.76
C ASN A 14 -4.31 2.43 -14.64
N GLY A 15 -3.33 1.81 -13.99
CA GLY A 15 -2.03 2.38 -13.73
C GLY A 15 -1.87 2.78 -12.27
N VAL A 16 -0.97 3.72 -11.99
CA VAL A 16 -0.61 4.06 -10.62
C VAL A 16 -1.68 4.97 -10.01
N GLU A 17 -2.33 4.50 -8.96
CA GLU A 17 -3.39 5.28 -8.28
C GLU A 17 -2.82 6.28 -7.29
N ASN A 18 -1.76 5.88 -6.58
CA ASN A 18 -1.08 6.75 -5.62
C ASN A 18 0.38 6.31 -5.41
N ILE A 19 1.28 7.29 -5.37
CA ILE A 19 2.68 7.10 -4.96
C ILE A 19 2.93 8.02 -3.76
N SER A 20 3.41 7.45 -2.66
CA SER A 20 3.92 8.22 -1.54
C SER A 20 5.30 7.71 -1.16
N ALA A 21 6.31 8.53 -1.40
CA ALA A 21 7.64 8.31 -0.87
C ALA A 21 7.75 9.07 0.46
N LYS A 22 8.03 8.37 1.56
CA LYS A 22 8.25 9.01 2.85
C LYS A 22 9.66 8.70 3.35
N LEU A 23 10.42 9.75 3.59
CA LEU A 23 11.67 9.67 4.33
C LEU A 23 11.31 9.45 5.80
N VAL A 24 11.67 8.30 6.37
CA VAL A 24 11.36 8.01 7.78
C VAL A 24 12.67 7.76 8.53
N PRO A 25 13.06 8.63 9.48
CA PRO A 25 14.29 8.45 10.27
C PRO A 25 14.26 7.20 11.17
N LYS A 26 13.07 6.66 11.46
CA LYS A 26 12.81 5.45 12.24
C LYS A 26 11.72 4.59 11.57
N SER A 27 11.50 3.37 12.07
CA SER A 27 10.57 2.39 11.51
C SER A 27 9.21 2.98 11.10
N THR A 28 8.68 2.54 9.97
CA THR A 28 7.29 2.81 9.55
C THR A 28 6.34 2.28 10.63
N ASN A 29 5.60 3.17 11.29
CA ASN A 29 4.51 2.79 12.18
C ASN A 29 3.18 2.68 11.39
N THR A 30 2.19 2.05 11.99
CA THR A 30 0.90 1.78 11.34
C THR A 30 0.15 3.05 10.93
N GLU A 31 0.31 4.15 11.67
CA GLU A 31 -0.31 5.44 11.37
C GLU A 31 0.15 6.01 10.02
N ILE A 32 1.43 5.89 9.69
CA ILE A 32 1.96 6.32 8.39
C ILE A 32 1.26 5.57 7.25
N PHE A 33 1.04 4.26 7.43
CA PHE A 33 0.36 3.44 6.44
C PHE A 33 -1.13 3.78 6.32
N ILE A 34 -1.83 3.99 7.45
CA ILE A 34 -3.24 4.44 7.44
C ILE A 34 -3.37 5.80 6.74
N ASN A 35 -2.50 6.76 7.05
CA ASN A 35 -2.51 8.06 6.38
C ASN A 35 -2.20 7.95 4.89
N PHE A 36 -1.33 7.01 4.48
CA PHE A 36 -1.12 6.71 3.07
C PHE A 36 -2.40 6.20 2.40
N LEU A 37 -3.16 5.30 3.04
CA LEU A 37 -4.39 4.73 2.48
C LEU A 37 -5.52 5.73 2.28
N LYS A 38 -5.61 6.79 3.10
CA LYS A 38 -6.68 7.80 3.00
C LYS A 38 -6.77 8.44 1.62
N THR A 39 -5.62 8.72 0.98
CA THR A 39 -5.58 9.39 -0.32
C THR A 39 -6.16 8.53 -1.46
N PRO A 40 -5.70 7.28 -1.71
CA PRO A 40 -6.32 6.44 -2.73
C PRO A 40 -7.78 6.10 -2.39
N ILE A 41 -8.13 5.89 -1.12
CA ILE A 41 -9.54 5.63 -0.74
C ILE A 41 -10.44 6.81 -1.14
N LYS A 42 -10.07 8.05 -0.76
CA LYS A 42 -10.83 9.24 -1.14
C LYS A 42 -11.01 9.34 -2.67
N LYS A 43 -9.92 9.13 -3.42
CA LYS A 43 -9.96 9.14 -4.89
C LYS A 43 -10.91 8.07 -5.44
N LEU A 44 -10.87 6.86 -4.90
CA LEU A 44 -11.74 5.75 -5.34
C LEU A 44 -13.21 6.01 -4.98
N ASP A 45 -13.49 6.63 -3.84
CA ASP A 45 -14.84 7.07 -3.48
C ASP A 45 -15.41 8.11 -4.44
N GLU A 46 -14.57 9.03 -4.93
CA GLU A 46 -14.98 10.05 -5.91
C GLU A 46 -15.12 9.49 -7.34
N THR A 47 -14.36 8.45 -7.69
CA THR A 47 -14.21 7.99 -9.09
C THR A 47 -14.88 6.66 -9.41
N HIS A 48 -15.18 5.83 -8.40
CA HIS A 48 -15.72 4.48 -8.62
C HIS A 48 -17.03 4.28 -7.86
N PRO A 49 -18.13 3.90 -8.54
CA PRO A 49 -19.42 3.69 -7.89
C PRO A 49 -19.46 2.41 -7.03
N VAL A 50 -18.51 1.48 -7.22
CA VAL A 50 -18.47 0.18 -6.52
C VAL A 50 -17.27 0.05 -5.58
N PRO A 51 -17.40 -0.71 -4.47
CA PRO A 51 -16.28 -1.11 -3.62
C PRO A 51 -15.09 -1.69 -4.39
N GLN A 52 -13.88 -1.34 -3.96
CA GLN A 52 -12.64 -1.86 -4.52
C GLN A 52 -11.97 -2.84 -3.56
N LEU A 53 -11.16 -3.73 -4.11
CA LEU A 53 -10.38 -4.72 -3.36
C LEU A 53 -8.91 -4.29 -3.28
N PHE A 54 -8.43 -4.03 -2.07
CA PHE A 54 -7.04 -3.75 -1.78
C PHE A 54 -6.30 -5.06 -1.53
N VAL A 55 -5.32 -5.35 -2.38
CA VAL A 55 -4.44 -6.52 -2.23
C VAL A 55 -3.14 -6.09 -1.58
N LEU A 56 -2.87 -6.59 -0.38
CA LEU A 56 -1.65 -6.27 0.37
C LEU A 56 -0.74 -7.50 0.51
N ASN A 57 0.57 -7.27 0.48
CA ASN A 57 1.54 -8.29 0.87
C ASN A 57 1.53 -8.50 2.40
N ASN A 58 2.28 -9.50 2.86
CA ASN A 58 2.32 -9.90 4.26
C ASN A 58 3.28 -9.09 5.14
N ALA A 59 3.64 -7.87 4.73
CA ALA A 59 4.50 -7.01 5.53
C ALA A 59 3.90 -6.79 6.93
N PRO A 60 4.71 -6.83 8.02
CA PRO A 60 4.21 -6.69 9.39
C PRO A 60 3.37 -5.43 9.61
N ILE A 61 3.73 -4.33 8.92
CA ILE A 61 3.03 -3.04 8.99
C ILE A 61 1.56 -3.11 8.51
N HIS A 62 1.22 -4.07 7.65
CA HIS A 62 -0.13 -4.25 7.12
C HIS A 62 -1.01 -5.13 8.02
N ARG A 63 -0.39 -5.94 8.90
CA ARG A 63 -1.08 -6.95 9.73
C ARG A 63 -1.48 -6.42 11.10
N PHE A 64 -1.31 -5.13 11.36
CA PHE A 64 -1.76 -4.53 12.61
C PHE A 64 -3.30 -4.45 12.64
N HIS A 65 -3.90 -4.73 13.81
CA HIS A 65 -5.35 -4.64 14.01
C HIS A 65 -5.90 -3.28 13.56
N LEU A 66 -5.18 -2.19 13.84
CA LEU A 66 -5.54 -0.83 13.43
C LEU A 66 -5.75 -0.66 11.92
N VAL A 67 -5.04 -1.41 11.06
CA VAL A 67 -5.27 -1.36 9.61
C VAL A 67 -6.60 -2.01 9.25
N ARG A 68 -6.94 -3.13 9.90
CA ARG A 68 -8.23 -3.81 9.69
C ARG A 68 -9.37 -2.95 10.21
N ASP A 69 -9.21 -2.37 11.40
CA ASP A 69 -10.20 -1.49 12.02
C ASP A 69 -10.46 -0.26 11.13
N PHE A 70 -9.40 0.35 10.61
CA PHE A 70 -9.52 1.46 9.65
C PHE A 70 -10.21 1.02 8.36
N MET A 71 -9.83 -0.11 7.75
CA MET A 71 -10.48 -0.57 6.51
C MET A 71 -11.95 -0.91 6.73
N ALA A 72 -12.35 -1.36 7.93
CA ALA A 72 -13.74 -1.61 8.29
C ALA A 72 -14.60 -0.34 8.36
N THR A 73 -14.00 0.85 8.50
CA THR A 73 -14.72 2.13 8.39
C THR A 73 -14.92 2.60 6.95
N THR A 74 -14.44 1.83 5.97
CA THR A 74 -14.54 2.15 4.54
C THR A 74 -15.50 1.17 3.87
N ARG A 75 -16.01 1.53 2.68
CA ARG A 75 -16.78 0.57 1.87
C ARG A 75 -15.90 -0.45 1.14
N HIS A 76 -14.57 -0.37 1.27
CA HIS A 76 -13.62 -1.17 0.51
C HIS A 76 -13.20 -2.43 1.27
N HIS A 77 -12.68 -3.41 0.53
CA HIS A 77 -12.24 -4.68 1.10
C HIS A 77 -10.72 -4.81 1.05
N ILE A 78 -10.17 -5.60 1.97
CA ILE A 78 -8.74 -5.91 2.03
C ILE A 78 -8.54 -7.42 1.93
N LYS A 79 -7.56 -7.85 1.12
CA LYS A 79 -7.12 -9.24 1.03
C LYS A 79 -5.61 -9.30 1.11
N PHE A 80 -5.10 -10.25 1.90
CA PHE A 80 -3.68 -10.50 2.01
C PHE A 80 -3.26 -11.59 1.03
N LEU A 81 -2.11 -11.41 0.39
CA LEU A 81 -1.51 -12.44 -0.45
C LEU A 81 -1.12 -13.68 0.37
N PRO A 82 -1.05 -14.87 -0.24
CA PRO A 82 -0.43 -16.02 0.40
C PRO A 82 1.02 -15.70 0.82
N PRO A 83 1.52 -16.32 1.90
CA PRO A 83 2.93 -16.20 2.29
C PRO A 83 3.87 -16.51 1.13
N TYR A 84 4.99 -15.78 1.04
CA TYR A 84 6.05 -16.00 0.05
C TYR A 84 5.61 -16.00 -1.43
N SER A 85 4.56 -15.24 -1.77
CA SER A 85 4.09 -15.07 -3.16
C SER A 85 4.38 -13.67 -3.73
N PRO A 86 5.64 -13.22 -3.81
CA PRO A 86 5.98 -11.89 -4.33
C PRO A 86 5.61 -11.73 -5.80
N PHE A 87 5.58 -12.83 -6.56
CA PHE A 87 5.13 -12.86 -7.96
C PHE A 87 3.64 -12.50 -8.14
N LEU A 88 2.84 -12.55 -7.08
CA LEU A 88 1.44 -12.11 -7.09
C LEU A 88 1.26 -10.63 -6.71
N ASN A 89 2.33 -9.96 -6.27
CA ASN A 89 2.29 -8.55 -5.94
C ASN A 89 2.72 -7.75 -7.17
N SER A 90 1.74 -7.23 -7.93
CA SER A 90 1.97 -6.41 -9.13
C SER A 90 2.86 -5.18 -8.87
N VAL A 91 2.98 -4.75 -7.62
CA VAL A 91 3.87 -3.68 -7.19
C VAL A 91 5.36 -4.10 -7.19
N GLU A 92 5.69 -5.37 -6.97
CA GLU A 92 7.08 -5.86 -6.92
C GLU A 92 7.75 -5.81 -8.29
N GLU A 93 7.01 -6.08 -9.37
CA GLU A 93 7.51 -5.95 -10.73
C GLU A 93 7.93 -4.50 -11.02
N ARG A 94 7.15 -3.54 -10.53
CA ARG A 94 7.42 -2.09 -10.68
C ARG A 94 8.62 -1.66 -9.85
N PHE A 95 8.75 -2.14 -8.61
CA PHE A 95 9.95 -1.89 -7.81
C PHE A 95 11.21 -2.53 -8.39
N SER A 96 11.10 -3.71 -9.02
CA SER A 96 12.24 -4.36 -9.68
C SER A 96 12.79 -3.50 -10.82
N LYS A 97 11.91 -2.86 -11.60
CA LYS A 97 12.29 -1.88 -12.64
C LYS A 97 12.94 -0.62 -12.04
N LEU A 98 12.44 -0.12 -10.91
CA LEU A 98 13.04 1.03 -10.20
C LEU A 98 14.44 0.73 -9.66
N LYS A 99 14.71 -0.51 -9.23
CA LYS A 99 16.02 -0.93 -8.73
C LYS A 99 17.05 -1.16 -9.84
N GLY A 100 16.61 -1.58 -11.03
CA GLY A 100 17.48 -1.80 -12.19
C GLY A 100 17.92 -0.52 -12.91
N LEU A 101 17.49 0.66 -12.43
CA LEU A 101 17.88 1.98 -12.94
C LEU A 101 19.04 2.62 -12.14
N GLY A 102 19.66 1.86 -11.23
CA GLY A 102 20.83 2.26 -10.44
C GLY A 102 22.12 1.70 -10.99
#